data_AF-A0A679FE12-F1
#
_entry.id   AF-A0A679FE12-F1
#
_cell.length_a   1.000
_cell.length_b   1.000
_cell.length_c   1.000
_cell.angle_alpha   90.00
_cell.angle_beta   90.00
_cell.angle_gamma   90.00
#
_symmetry.space_group_name_H-M   'P 1'
#
loop_
_entity.id
_entity.type
_entity.pdbx_description
1 polymer ?
#
loop_
_entity_poly.entity_id
_entity_poly.type
_entity_poly.pdbx_seq_one_letter_code
_entity_poly.pdbx_strand_id
1 'polypeptide(L)'
;MHHDIDNEQKISVHWDGPIEINWKDEIDLSAFNIDGYVIYLICGTHGMYGKNVPLYIGKTEKNTVMNRIGQHLINWLKYEPDSVYIYAAAVQKFASWEDLPETYSRPDENLISAVEEILIYAHQPAYNKIHKSILSEKSRNIRVFNSGKRTALYPEISGFMFYQSGLQSRPLLNDDSEL
;
A
#
# COMPACT_ATOMS: atom_id res chain seq x y z
N MET A 1 -9.15 22.77 16.21
CA MET A 1 -9.02 22.02 14.95
C MET A 1 -7.65 22.20 14.27
N HIS A 2 -6.97 23.35 14.41
CA HIS A 2 -5.60 23.53 13.89
C HIS A 2 -4.49 22.77 14.64
N HIS A 3 -4.70 22.37 15.89
CA HIS A 3 -3.63 21.79 16.73
C HIS A 3 -3.26 20.32 16.43
N ASP A 4 -4.08 19.56 15.69
CA ASP A 4 -3.85 18.12 15.46
C ASP A 4 -3.11 17.80 14.14
N ILE A 5 -3.09 18.71 13.17
CA ILE A 5 -2.43 18.48 11.87
C ILE A 5 -0.90 18.49 12.01
N ASP A 6 -0.36 19.26 12.96
CA ASP A 6 1.09 19.37 13.20
C ASP A 6 1.69 18.12 13.88
N ASN A 7 0.86 17.18 14.35
CA ASN A 7 1.31 15.93 14.99
C ASN A 7 1.31 14.72 14.05
N GLU A 8 1.03 14.89 12.75
CA GLU A 8 1.08 13.77 11.80
C GLU A 8 2.52 13.28 11.57
N GLN A 9 2.73 11.98 11.78
CA GLN A 9 3.97 11.33 11.40
C GLN A 9 4.06 11.25 9.87
N LYS A 10 5.05 11.94 9.30
CA LYS A 10 5.32 11.94 7.86
C LYS A 10 6.15 10.72 7.48
N ILE A 11 5.67 9.97 6.49
CA ILE A 11 6.25 8.71 6.02
C ILE A 11 6.51 8.79 4.53
N SER A 12 7.71 8.43 4.12
CA SER A 12 8.07 8.26 2.71
C SER A 12 7.87 6.81 2.30
N VAL A 13 7.22 6.59 1.17
CA VAL A 13 7.09 5.28 0.52
C VAL A 13 7.70 5.41 -0.87
N HIS A 14 8.90 4.87 -1.05
CA HIS A 14 9.62 4.94 -2.32
C HIS A 14 9.39 3.68 -3.13
N TRP A 15 8.84 3.82 -4.34
CA TRP A 15 8.45 2.71 -5.19
C TRP A 15 9.48 2.45 -6.31
N ASP A 16 9.87 1.19 -6.45
CA ASP A 16 10.71 0.67 -7.52
C ASP A 16 9.97 -0.35 -8.39
N GLY A 17 10.51 -0.62 -9.59
CA GLY A 17 9.89 -1.47 -10.62
C GLY A 17 9.67 -0.74 -11.95
N PRO A 18 8.58 -1.02 -12.69
CA PRO A 18 7.86 -2.28 -12.63
C PRO A 18 8.77 -3.43 -13.09
N ILE A 19 8.56 -4.61 -12.52
CA ILE A 19 8.92 -5.88 -13.16
C ILE A 19 7.66 -6.38 -13.85
N GLU A 20 7.73 -6.54 -15.17
CA GLU A 20 6.68 -7.22 -15.91
C GLU A 20 6.77 -8.71 -15.66
N ILE A 21 5.64 -9.32 -15.32
CA ILE A 21 5.52 -10.77 -15.19
C ILE A 21 4.51 -11.26 -16.21
N ASN A 22 5.01 -12.11 -17.09
CA ASN A 22 4.22 -13.02 -17.89
C ASN A 22 4.43 -14.43 -17.33
N TRP A 23 3.35 -15.07 -16.89
CA TRP A 23 3.42 -16.37 -16.21
C TRP A 23 3.93 -17.52 -17.11
N LYS A 24 4.01 -17.29 -18.43
CA LYS A 24 4.54 -18.24 -19.41
C LYS A 24 6.06 -18.21 -19.51
N ASP A 25 6.69 -17.15 -19.03
CA ASP A 25 8.13 -16.93 -19.14
C ASP A 25 8.85 -17.35 -17.86
N GLU A 26 10.17 -17.47 -17.92
CA GLU A 26 10.99 -17.60 -16.72
C GLU A 26 10.95 -16.27 -15.95
N ILE A 27 10.57 -16.32 -14.67
CA ILE A 27 10.36 -15.13 -13.84
C ILE A 27 11.55 -14.93 -12.91
N ASP A 28 12.30 -13.85 -13.13
CA ASP A 28 13.33 -13.39 -12.21
C ASP A 28 12.77 -12.34 -11.23
N LEU A 29 12.73 -12.69 -9.94
CA LEU A 29 12.28 -11.83 -8.85
C LEU A 29 13.43 -11.35 -7.95
N SER A 30 14.68 -11.59 -8.35
CA SER A 30 15.87 -11.26 -7.55
C SER A 30 15.99 -9.78 -7.22
N ALA A 31 15.49 -8.91 -8.10
CA ALA A 31 15.41 -7.46 -7.86
C ALA A 31 14.49 -7.08 -6.68
N PHE A 32 13.63 -7.99 -6.21
CA PHE A 32 12.80 -7.81 -5.02
C PHE A 32 13.37 -8.49 -3.76
N ASN A 33 14.59 -9.01 -3.83
CA ASN A 33 15.29 -9.62 -2.69
C ASN A 33 16.07 -8.57 -1.87
N ILE A 34 15.42 -7.46 -1.55
CA ILE A 34 15.96 -6.36 -0.74
C ILE A 34 15.17 -6.30 0.57
N ASP A 35 15.85 -6.39 1.71
CA ASP A 35 15.21 -6.46 3.03
C ASP A 35 14.36 -5.22 3.36
N GLY A 36 14.79 -4.04 2.90
CA GLY A 36 14.04 -2.80 3.06
C GLY A 36 12.76 -2.70 2.23
N TYR A 37 12.54 -3.59 1.25
CA TYR A 37 11.27 -3.66 0.52
C TYR A 37 10.24 -4.43 1.32
N VAL A 38 9.22 -3.70 1.76
CA VAL A 38 8.22 -4.19 2.71
C VAL A 38 6.79 -4.05 2.24
N ILE A 39 6.53 -3.23 1.22
CA ILE A 39 5.24 -3.11 0.56
C ILE A 39 5.42 -3.45 -0.92
N TYR A 40 4.40 -4.02 -1.54
CA TYR A 40 4.35 -4.27 -2.98
C TYR A 40 2.98 -3.92 -3.55
N LEU A 41 2.99 -3.56 -4.83
CA LEU A 41 1.82 -3.25 -5.63
C LEU A 41 1.84 -4.14 -6.88
N ILE A 42 0.70 -4.74 -7.18
CA ILE A 42 0.46 -5.52 -8.38
C ILE A 42 -0.56 -4.76 -9.22
N CYS A 43 -0.15 -4.41 -10.44
CA CYS A 43 -0.99 -3.82 -11.46
C CYS A 43 -1.25 -4.83 -12.59
N GLY A 44 -2.42 -4.74 -13.21
CA GLY A 44 -2.81 -5.64 -14.29
C GLY A 44 -4.05 -5.14 -15.02
N THR A 45 -4.74 -6.04 -15.73
CA THR A 45 -5.94 -5.70 -16.50
C THR A 45 -7.19 -5.94 -15.66
N HIS A 46 -7.95 -4.88 -15.40
CA HIS A 46 -9.29 -5.00 -14.80
C HIS A 46 -10.36 -4.86 -15.89
N GLY A 47 -11.31 -5.79 -15.94
CA GLY A 47 -12.31 -5.87 -17.01
C GLY A 47 -13.13 -4.59 -17.23
N MET A 48 -13.30 -3.75 -16.21
CA MET A 48 -14.03 -2.48 -16.29
C MET A 48 -13.14 -1.23 -16.36
N TYR A 49 -11.91 -1.30 -15.84
CA TYR A 49 -11.05 -0.11 -15.68
C TYR A 49 -9.87 -0.09 -16.66
N GLY A 50 -9.72 -1.14 -17.46
CA GLY A 50 -8.68 -1.24 -18.48
C GLY A 50 -7.37 -1.80 -17.94
N LYS A 51 -6.28 -1.52 -18.65
CA LYS A 51 -4.96 -2.10 -18.43
C LYS A 51 -4.14 -1.29 -17.42
N ASN A 52 -3.21 -1.98 -16.76
CA ASN A 52 -2.21 -1.41 -15.83
C ASN A 52 -2.83 -0.60 -14.66
N VAL A 53 -3.91 -1.12 -14.07
CA VAL A 53 -4.55 -0.52 -12.89
C VAL A 53 -4.17 -1.29 -11.61
N PRO A 54 -4.18 -0.65 -10.42
CA PRO A 54 -3.94 -1.34 -9.15
C PRO A 54 -4.93 -2.49 -8.90
N LEU A 55 -4.42 -3.72 -8.87
CA LEU A 55 -5.21 -4.91 -8.53
C LEU A 55 -5.04 -5.29 -7.07
N TYR A 56 -3.80 -5.22 -6.55
CA TYR A 56 -3.51 -5.64 -5.18
C TYR A 56 -2.35 -4.83 -4.58
N ILE A 57 -2.50 -4.39 -3.34
CA ILE A 57 -1.42 -3.86 -2.50
C ILE A 57 -1.27 -4.80 -1.31
N GLY A 58 -0.03 -5.14 -0.96
CA GLY A 58 0.23 -5.96 0.21
C GLY A 58 1.56 -5.64 0.86
N LYS A 59 1.73 -6.12 2.09
CA LYS A 59 2.98 -6.04 2.84
C LYS A 59 3.71 -7.39 2.97
N THR A 60 4.94 -7.31 3.44
CA THR A 60 5.73 -8.43 3.91
C THR A 60 5.89 -8.36 5.44
N GLU A 61 5.98 -9.50 6.13
CA GLU A 61 6.19 -9.55 7.59
C GLU A 61 7.58 -10.09 7.93
N LYS A 62 7.85 -11.38 7.68
CA LYS A 62 9.18 -11.99 7.89
C LYS A 62 9.85 -12.45 6.60
N ASN A 63 9.16 -12.28 5.48
CA ASN A 63 9.56 -12.77 4.16
C ASN A 63 9.90 -11.58 3.27
N THR A 64 10.61 -11.82 2.17
CA THR A 64 10.88 -10.77 1.17
C THR A 64 9.66 -10.53 0.29
N VAL A 65 9.65 -9.42 -0.46
CA VAL A 65 8.62 -9.18 -1.49
C VAL A 65 8.65 -10.32 -2.51
N MET A 66 9.84 -10.77 -2.92
CA MET A 66 10.01 -11.93 -3.81
C MET A 66 9.20 -13.15 -3.34
N ASN A 67 9.31 -13.54 -2.06
CA ASN A 67 8.57 -14.70 -1.56
C ASN A 67 7.06 -14.51 -1.61
N ARG A 68 6.56 -13.31 -1.31
CA ARG A 68 5.13 -13.00 -1.35
C ARG A 68 4.58 -12.98 -2.78
N ILE A 69 5.35 -12.43 -3.72
CA ILE A 69 5.01 -12.52 -5.13
C ILE A 69 4.97 -13.98 -5.61
N GLY A 70 5.95 -14.80 -5.23
CA GLY A 70 5.95 -16.24 -5.53
C GLY A 70 4.66 -16.96 -5.09
N GLN A 71 4.14 -16.61 -3.92
CA GLN A 71 2.85 -17.15 -3.45
C GLN A 71 1.67 -16.67 -4.31
N HIS A 72 1.64 -15.38 -4.69
CA HIS A 72 0.61 -14.86 -5.58
C HIS A 72 0.68 -15.47 -6.99
N LEU A 73 1.87 -15.80 -7.49
CA LEU A 73 2.08 -16.51 -8.76
C LEU A 73 1.40 -17.88 -8.75
N ILE A 74 1.61 -18.66 -7.69
CA ILE A 74 1.01 -19.98 -7.53
C ILE A 74 -0.51 -19.88 -7.36
N ASN A 75 -0.99 -18.86 -6.65
CA ASN A 75 -2.37 -18.76 -6.23
C ASN A 75 -3.30 -18.19 -7.30
N TRP A 76 -2.96 -17.04 -7.88
CA TRP A 76 -3.91 -16.32 -8.74
C TRP A 76 -3.30 -15.59 -9.95
N LEU A 77 -2.07 -15.08 -9.89
CA LEU A 77 -1.50 -14.30 -11.00
C LEU A 77 -1.38 -15.11 -12.30
N LYS A 78 -1.16 -16.42 -12.22
CA LYS A 78 -1.13 -17.31 -13.39
C LYS A 78 -2.46 -17.40 -14.16
N TYR A 79 -3.55 -16.92 -13.58
CA TYR A 79 -4.87 -16.85 -14.21
C TYR A 79 -5.20 -15.47 -14.79
N GLU A 80 -4.31 -14.49 -14.62
CA GLU A 80 -4.48 -13.18 -15.25
C GLU A 80 -4.35 -13.29 -16.78
N PRO A 81 -5.22 -12.61 -17.53
CA PRO A 81 -5.28 -12.76 -18.99
C PRO A 81 -4.13 -12.07 -19.74
N ASP A 82 -3.56 -11.03 -19.14
CA ASP A 82 -2.44 -10.24 -19.65
C ASP A 82 -1.27 -10.28 -18.65
N SER A 83 -0.09 -9.78 -19.07
CA SER A 83 1.02 -9.51 -18.15
C SER A 83 0.60 -8.63 -16.99
N VAL A 84 1.21 -8.87 -15.83
CA VAL A 84 1.06 -8.05 -14.63
C VAL A 84 2.35 -7.28 -14.36
N TYR A 85 2.24 -6.12 -13.73
CA TYR A 85 3.37 -5.26 -13.38
C TYR A 85 3.50 -5.17 -11.87
N ILE A 86 4.68 -5.50 -11.37
CA ILE A 86 4.93 -5.53 -9.92
C ILE A 86 5.89 -4.41 -9.55
N TYR A 87 5.51 -3.71 -8.49
CA TYR A 87 6.31 -2.67 -7.85
C TYR A 87 6.59 -3.09 -6.42
N ALA A 88 7.78 -2.77 -5.91
CA ALA A 88 8.16 -2.96 -4.52
C ALA A 88 8.51 -1.61 -3.90
N ALA A 89 8.27 -1.46 -2.61
CA ALA A 89 8.47 -0.19 -1.93
C ALA A 89 9.20 -0.33 -0.60
N ALA A 90 10.11 0.61 -0.38
CA ALA A 90 10.71 0.87 0.91
C ALA A 90 9.87 1.89 1.68
N VAL A 91 9.81 1.72 3.00
CA VAL A 91 9.03 2.56 3.91
C VAL A 91 9.94 3.14 4.98
N GLN A 92 9.89 4.46 5.18
CA GLN A 92 10.74 5.15 6.15
C GLN A 92 10.09 6.42 6.67
N LYS A 93 10.60 6.93 7.79
CA LYS A 93 10.23 8.28 8.25
C LYS A 93 10.70 9.31 7.22
N PHE A 94 9.83 10.24 6.87
CA PHE A 94 10.15 11.33 5.96
C PHE A 94 10.89 12.42 6.75
N ALA A 95 12.15 12.67 6.39
CA ALA A 95 12.95 13.77 6.95
C ALA A 95 12.91 14.98 6.02
N SER A 96 13.44 14.82 4.81
CA SER A 96 13.43 15.83 3.75
C SER A 96 13.43 15.16 2.37
N TRP A 97 13.20 15.94 1.31
CA TRP A 97 13.35 15.45 -0.08
C TRP A 97 14.81 15.34 -0.52
N GLU A 98 15.73 15.95 0.23
CA GLU A 98 17.17 15.98 -0.03
C GLU A 98 17.91 14.81 0.65
N ASP A 99 17.31 14.24 1.70
CA ASP A 99 17.84 13.11 2.47
C ASP A 99 17.24 11.77 2.03
N LEU A 100 17.46 11.38 0.78
CA LEU A 100 17.16 10.02 0.34
C LEU A 100 18.27 9.08 0.82
N PRO A 101 17.96 8.02 1.59
CA PRO A 101 18.98 7.13 2.10
C PRO A 101 19.55 6.28 0.97
N GLU A 102 20.85 6.00 1.05
CA GLU A 102 21.56 5.11 0.13
C GLU A 102 21.09 3.65 0.27
N THR A 103 20.56 3.27 1.43
CA THR A 103 20.08 1.92 1.73
C THR A 103 18.76 1.95 2.49
N TYR A 104 17.87 1.01 2.19
CA TYR A 104 16.60 0.86 2.89
C TYR A 104 16.68 -0.20 3.98
N SER A 105 16.50 0.22 5.24
CA SER A 105 16.35 -0.70 6.38
C SER A 105 14.88 -1.05 6.61
N ARG A 106 14.60 -2.27 7.06
CA ARG A 106 13.25 -2.69 7.44
C ARG A 106 12.70 -1.85 8.61
N PRO A 107 11.53 -1.20 8.46
CA PRO A 107 10.88 -0.46 9.56
C PRO A 107 10.07 -1.38 10.49
N ASP A 108 9.51 -0.80 11.56
CA ASP A 108 8.62 -1.49 12.50
C ASP A 108 7.34 -2.03 11.82
N GLU A 109 6.92 -3.24 12.20
CA GLU A 109 5.76 -3.93 11.62
C GLU A 109 4.45 -3.16 11.76
N ASN A 110 4.26 -2.39 12.84
CA ASN A 110 3.07 -1.56 13.03
C ASN A 110 3.03 -0.44 12.01
N LEU A 111 4.18 0.18 11.72
CA LEU A 111 4.29 1.22 10.72
C LEU A 111 4.01 0.64 9.32
N ILE A 112 4.60 -0.50 8.97
CA ILE A 112 4.34 -1.19 7.69
C ILE A 112 2.84 -1.46 7.54
N SER A 113 2.21 -2.01 8.59
CA SER A 113 0.80 -2.36 8.58
C SER A 113 -0.13 -1.14 8.49
N ALA A 114 0.25 -0.01 9.10
CA ALA A 114 -0.52 1.22 9.01
C ALA A 114 -0.42 1.85 7.62
N VAL A 115 0.78 1.85 7.02
CA VAL A 115 1.00 2.34 5.66
C VAL A 115 0.25 1.48 4.63
N GLU A 116 0.30 0.15 4.74
CA GLU A 116 -0.47 -0.77 3.88
C GLU A 116 -1.98 -0.45 3.95
N GLU A 117 -2.51 -0.29 5.16
CA GLU A 117 -3.91 0.02 5.39
C GLU A 117 -4.32 1.35 4.73
N ILE A 118 -3.53 2.41 4.91
CA ILE A 118 -3.75 3.72 4.28
C ILE A 118 -3.74 3.61 2.75
N LEU A 119 -2.76 2.91 2.19
CA LEU A 119 -2.64 2.72 0.75
C LEU A 119 -3.83 1.95 0.17
N ILE A 120 -4.28 0.88 0.83
CA ILE A 120 -5.45 0.11 0.38
C ILE A 120 -6.71 0.97 0.46
N TYR A 121 -6.92 1.69 1.56
CA TYR A 121 -8.09 2.54 1.75
C TYR A 121 -8.16 3.65 0.71
N ALA A 122 -7.03 4.31 0.40
CA ALA A 122 -7.00 5.42 -0.53
C ALA A 122 -7.27 5.00 -1.98
N HIS A 123 -6.76 3.83 -2.39
CA HIS A 123 -6.76 3.41 -3.80
C HIS A 123 -7.77 2.32 -4.13
N GLN A 124 -8.36 1.69 -3.12
CA GLN A 124 -9.40 0.67 -3.26
C GLN A 124 -9.09 -0.43 -4.29
N PRO A 125 -7.90 -1.08 -4.28
CA PRO A 125 -7.54 -2.04 -5.32
C PRO A 125 -8.57 -3.17 -5.44
N ALA A 126 -8.71 -3.71 -6.65
CA ALA A 126 -9.81 -4.61 -6.99
C ALA A 126 -9.84 -5.89 -6.13
N TYR A 127 -8.66 -6.49 -5.87
CA TYR A 127 -8.54 -7.79 -5.21
C TYR A 127 -8.21 -7.70 -3.71
N ASN A 128 -7.93 -6.51 -3.18
CA ASN A 128 -7.91 -6.32 -1.73
C ASN A 128 -9.32 -6.51 -1.17
N LYS A 129 -9.44 -7.24 -0.05
CA LYS A 129 -10.72 -7.45 0.66
C LYS A 129 -10.80 -6.71 1.99
N ILE A 130 -9.65 -6.54 2.65
CA ILE A 130 -9.51 -5.92 3.97
C ILE A 130 -9.07 -4.46 3.78
N HIS A 131 -9.34 -3.60 4.78
CA HIS A 131 -8.95 -2.17 4.81
C HIS A 131 -9.62 -1.27 3.75
N LYS A 132 -10.68 -1.73 3.08
CA LYS A 132 -11.41 -0.93 2.08
C LYS A 132 -12.43 0.03 2.68
N SER A 133 -12.96 -0.26 3.87
CA SER A 133 -14.09 0.49 4.43
C SER A 133 -13.72 1.38 5.62
N ILE A 134 -12.69 1.02 6.37
CA ILE A 134 -12.30 1.75 7.58
C ILE A 134 -10.80 1.71 7.82
N LEU A 135 -10.27 2.84 8.28
CA LEU A 135 -8.93 2.95 8.84
C LEU A 135 -8.98 2.75 10.36
N SER A 136 -8.01 2.03 10.89
CA SER A 136 -7.79 1.87 12.32
C SER A 136 -7.06 3.06 12.94
N GLU A 137 -7.10 3.18 14.27
CA GLU A 137 -6.47 4.30 15.00
C GLU A 137 -4.95 4.42 14.76
N LYS A 138 -4.23 3.31 14.53
CA LYS A 138 -2.78 3.33 14.20
C LYS A 138 -2.46 4.09 12.91
N SER A 139 -3.45 4.18 12.00
CA SER A 139 -3.31 4.80 10.68
C SER A 139 -3.76 6.27 10.69
N ARG A 140 -4.39 6.73 11.78
CA ARG A 140 -5.04 8.03 11.88
C ARG A 140 -4.07 9.20 11.74
N ASN A 141 -2.91 9.15 12.38
CA ASN A 141 -1.98 10.29 12.43
C ASN A 141 -0.75 10.06 11.55
N ILE A 142 -0.93 9.38 10.42
CA ILE A 142 0.14 9.12 9.45
C ILE A 142 -0.19 9.82 8.14
N ARG A 143 0.82 10.51 7.59
CA ARG A 143 0.78 11.05 6.23
C ARG A 143 1.81 10.34 5.36
N VAL A 144 1.35 9.75 4.28
CA VAL A 144 2.15 8.98 3.32
C VAL A 144 2.49 9.86 2.12
N PHE A 145 3.77 9.93 1.78
CA PHE A 145 4.31 10.54 0.57
C PHE A 145 4.84 9.44 -0.35
N ASN A 146 4.13 9.18 -1.45
CA ASN A 146 4.54 8.21 -2.45
C ASN A 146 5.52 8.86 -3.44
N SER A 147 6.71 8.28 -3.58
CA SER A 147 7.76 8.74 -4.49
C SER A 147 8.26 7.61 -5.40
N GLY A 148 9.16 7.93 -6.34
CA GLY A 148 9.67 6.95 -7.30
C GLY A 148 8.60 6.53 -8.32
N LYS A 149 8.64 5.26 -8.73
CA LYS A 149 7.79 4.66 -9.76
C LYS A 149 6.45 4.20 -9.18
N ARG A 150 5.65 5.15 -8.71
CA ARG A 150 4.36 4.90 -8.00
C ARG A 150 3.15 4.65 -8.91
N THR A 151 3.34 4.55 -10.23
CA THR A 151 2.24 4.45 -11.22
C THR A 151 1.10 5.45 -10.94
N ALA A 152 -0.15 4.99 -10.85
CA ALA A 152 -1.35 5.78 -10.58
C ALA A 152 -1.61 6.08 -9.08
N LEU A 153 -0.74 5.66 -8.15
CA LEU A 153 -0.96 5.95 -6.73
C LEU A 153 -0.91 7.46 -6.46
N TYR A 154 -1.76 7.97 -5.57
CA TYR A 154 -1.73 9.39 -5.18
C TYR A 154 -0.38 9.77 -4.59
N PRO A 155 0.19 10.94 -4.94
CA PRO A 155 1.50 11.36 -4.45
C PRO A 155 1.52 11.61 -2.93
N GLU A 156 0.41 12.05 -2.36
CA GLU A 156 0.27 12.33 -0.93
C GLU A 156 -1.08 11.83 -0.42
N ILE A 157 -1.07 11.20 0.75
CA ILE A 157 -2.25 10.64 1.41
C ILE A 157 -2.19 10.93 2.91
N SER A 158 -3.22 11.57 3.45
CA SER A 158 -3.38 11.77 4.90
C SER A 158 -4.35 10.73 5.47
N GLY A 159 -3.87 9.93 6.42
CA GLY A 159 -4.69 9.01 7.20
C GLY A 159 -5.73 9.76 8.04
N PHE A 160 -5.41 10.96 8.51
CA PHE A 160 -6.31 11.77 9.34
C PHE A 160 -7.56 12.18 8.59
N MET A 161 -7.37 12.71 7.37
CA MET A 161 -8.49 13.13 6.51
C MET A 161 -9.43 11.97 6.22
N PHE A 162 -8.89 10.80 5.88
CA PHE A 162 -9.68 9.61 5.59
C PHE A 162 -10.34 9.01 6.83
N TYR A 163 -9.67 9.02 7.98
CA TYR A 163 -10.25 8.56 9.24
C TYR A 163 -11.47 9.41 9.63
N GLN A 164 -11.38 10.74 9.50
CA GLN A 164 -12.50 11.65 9.78
C GLN A 164 -13.69 11.43 8.84
N SER A 165 -13.44 11.29 7.52
CA SER A 165 -14.51 10.99 6.57
C SER A 165 -15.19 9.65 6.86
N GLY A 166 -14.43 8.64 7.25
CA GLY A 166 -14.97 7.34 7.67
C GLY A 166 -15.88 7.44 8.90
N LEU A 167 -15.51 8.23 9.91
CA LEU A 167 -16.34 8.45 11.10
C LEU A 167 -17.66 9.18 10.78
N GLN A 168 -17.63 10.19 9.90
CA GLN A 168 -18.82 10.94 9.50
C GLN A 168 -19.82 10.09 8.69
N SER A 169 -19.34 9.02 8.05
CA SER A 169 -20.18 8.09 7.28
C SER A 169 -20.84 6.99 8.12
N ARG A 170 -20.59 6.93 9.44
CA ARG A 170 -21.25 5.97 10.33
C ARG A 170 -22.70 6.40 10.59
N PRO A 171 -23.69 5.50 10.42
CA PRO A 171 -25.02 5.78 10.95
C PRO A 171 -24.93 5.92 12.47
N LEU A 172 -25.52 6.98 13.01
CA LEU A 172 -25.71 7.14 14.45
C LEU A 172 -26.55 5.94 14.90
N LEU A 173 -25.92 4.98 15.59
CA LEU A 173 -26.68 4.02 16.38
C LEU A 173 -27.32 4.86 17.49
N ASN A 174 -28.64 5.04 17.41
CA ASN A 174 -29.40 5.63 18.50
C ASN A 174 -29.24 4.71 19.72
N ASP A 175 -28.54 5.21 20.75
CA ASP A 175 -28.67 4.75 22.13
C ASP A 175 -30.07 5.12 22.63
N ASP A 176 -31.10 4.44 22.11
CA ASP A 176 -32.44 4.44 22.70
C ASP A 176 -32.75 3.00 23.14
N SER A 177 -32.14 2.61 24.25
CA SER A 177 -32.67 1.56 25.12
C SER A 177 -32.81 2.09 26.54
N GLU A 178 -33.66 3.10 26.70
CA GLU A 178 -34.50 3.21 27.89
C GLU A 178 -35.89 2.69 27.50
N LEU A 179 -36.24 1.51 28.03
CA LEU A 179 -37.55 1.12 28.60
C LEU A 179 -37.49 -0.33 29.10
#